data_AF-A0A7X8Z304-F1
#
_entry.id   AF-A0A7X8Z304-F1
#
_cell.length_a   1.000
_cell.length_b   1.000
_cell.length_c   1.000
_cell.angle_alpha   90.00
_cell.angle_beta   90.00
_cell.angle_gamma   90.00
#
_symmetry.space_group_name_H-M   'P 1'
#
loop_
_entity.id
_entity.type
_entity.pdbx_description
1 polymer ?
#
loop_
_entity_poly.entity_id
_entity_poly.type
_entity_poly.pdbx_seq_one_letter_code
_entity_poly.pdbx_strand_id
1 'polypeptide(L)'
;VWHRQLNQVIFDNNILRIRFADEALADFICYQLAFGKGKRRLHALAAGSTSVAAIYWKDLEKLRIAVPPIEEQIKICQVMRQNDTSITNLQDEISSLEEMKKGLMQDLLTGRVRVKGVA
;
A
#
# COMPACT_ATOMS: atom_id res chain seq x y z
N VAL A 1 2.40 3.34 -6.45
CA VAL A 1 3.08 4.10 -7.54
C VAL A 1 3.59 3.13 -8.57
N TRP A 2 3.63 3.50 -9.86
CA TRP A 2 4.21 2.63 -10.89
C TRP A 2 5.72 2.83 -10.95
N HIS A 3 6.50 1.76 -10.76
CA HIS A 3 7.97 1.80 -10.73
C HIS A 3 8.61 1.15 -11.97
N ARG A 4 7.87 1.06 -13.08
CA ARG A 4 8.35 0.47 -14.34
C ARG A 4 8.77 -1.00 -14.23
N GLN A 5 8.10 -1.77 -13.38
CA GLN A 5 8.37 -3.21 -13.24
C GLN A 5 8.03 -4.01 -14.50
N LEU A 6 7.16 -3.49 -15.39
CA LEU A 6 6.82 -4.08 -16.68
C LEU A 6 7.10 -3.10 -17.82
N ASN A 7 7.56 -3.61 -18.97
CA ASN A 7 7.90 -2.80 -20.14
C ASN A 7 6.66 -2.33 -20.93
N GLN A 8 5.58 -3.10 -20.91
CA GLN A 8 4.32 -2.78 -21.57
C GLN A 8 3.17 -3.04 -20.61
N VAL A 9 2.32 -2.02 -20.43
CA VAL A 9 1.14 -2.07 -19.56
C VAL A 9 0.01 -1.29 -20.20
N ILE A 10 -1.18 -1.89 -20.16
CA ILE A 10 -2.45 -1.27 -20.51
C ILE A 10 -3.20 -1.07 -19.19
N PHE A 11 -3.87 0.07 -19.02
CA PHE A 11 -4.68 0.35 -17.84
C PHE A 11 -6.11 0.67 -18.26
N ASP A 12 -7.04 0.32 -17.38
CA ASP A 12 -8.47 0.54 -17.55
C ASP A 12 -8.81 2.04 -17.72
N ASN A 13 -9.91 2.34 -18.40
CA ASN A 13 -10.32 3.73 -18.65
C ASN A 13 -10.69 4.50 -17.37
N ASN A 14 -10.98 3.81 -16.27
CA ASN A 14 -11.27 4.43 -14.98
C ASN A 14 -10.01 4.72 -14.14
N ILE A 15 -8.81 4.50 -14.69
CA ILE A 15 -7.55 4.81 -14.04
C ILE A 15 -7.00 6.14 -14.57
N LEU A 16 -6.85 7.12 -13.69
CA LEU A 16 -6.18 8.38 -13.99
C LEU A 16 -4.66 8.24 -13.80
N ARG A 17 -3.90 8.50 -14.86
CA ARG A 17 -2.43 8.60 -14.78
C ARG A 17 -2.01 10.03 -14.46
N ILE A 18 -1.40 10.23 -13.29
CA ILE A 18 -0.87 11.51 -12.83
C ILE A 18 0.67 11.49 -12.96
N ARG A 19 1.24 12.56 -13.52
CA ARG A 19 2.69 12.79 -13.56
C ARG A 19 2.98 14.12 -12.89
N PHE A 20 3.95 14.13 -11.99
CA PHE A 20 4.36 15.32 -11.26
C PHE A 20 5.59 15.95 -11.92
N ALA A 21 5.79 17.24 -11.67
CA ALA A 21 7.02 17.93 -12.03
C ALA A 21 8.20 17.41 -11.18
N ASP A 22 9.43 17.73 -11.59
CA ASP A 22 10.67 17.23 -10.98
C ASP A 22 10.83 17.63 -9.49
N GLU A 23 10.05 18.61 -9.04
CA GLU A 23 10.02 19.12 -7.67
C GLU A 23 9.28 18.20 -6.69
N ALA A 24 8.51 17.21 -7.19
CA ALA A 24 7.67 16.36 -6.36
C ALA A 24 7.88 14.87 -6.65
N LEU A 25 8.29 14.12 -5.63
CA LEU A 25 8.39 12.67 -5.71
C LEU A 25 7.00 12.04 -5.74
N ALA A 26 6.77 11.19 -6.74
CA ALA A 26 5.49 10.47 -6.87
C ALA A 26 5.14 9.65 -5.62
N ASP A 27 6.13 9.04 -4.96
CA ASP A 27 5.93 8.28 -3.73
C ASP A 27 5.51 9.18 -2.57
N PHE A 28 6.14 10.34 -2.44
CA PHE A 28 5.78 11.31 -1.41
C PHE A 28 4.33 11.77 -1.57
N ILE A 29 3.93 12.15 -2.79
CA ILE A 29 2.55 12.55 -3.06
C ILE A 29 1.59 11.39 -2.85
N CYS A 30 1.98 10.16 -3.22
CA CYS A 30 1.17 8.96 -2.98
C CYS A 30 0.93 8.75 -1.48
N TYR A 31 1.96 8.83 -0.65
CA TYR A 31 1.81 8.74 0.80
C TYR A 31 0.96 9.88 1.36
N GLN A 32 1.17 11.11 0.89
CA GLN A 32 0.39 12.26 1.32
C GLN A 32 -1.10 12.14 0.99
N LEU A 33 -1.44 11.55 -0.16
CA LEU A 33 -2.82 11.26 -0.58
C LEU A 33 -3.42 10.03 0.12
N ALA A 34 -2.60 9.05 0.46
CA ALA A 34 -3.03 7.81 1.11
C ALA A 34 -3.29 7.99 2.62
N PHE A 35 -2.80 9.05 3.26
CA PHE A 35 -2.89 9.23 4.70
C PHE A 35 -3.45 10.58 5.15
N GLY A 36 -3.87 10.62 6.43
CA GLY A 36 -4.19 11.84 7.17
C GLY A 36 -5.18 12.79 6.48
N LYS A 37 -4.73 14.03 6.22
CA LYS A 37 -5.57 15.08 5.60
C LYS A 37 -5.77 14.83 4.10
N GLY A 38 -4.77 14.29 3.39
CA GLY A 38 -4.88 14.02 1.96
C GLY A 38 -5.93 12.95 1.67
N LYS A 39 -5.92 11.84 2.41
CA LYS A 39 -6.95 10.79 2.29
C LYS A 39 -8.35 11.33 2.51
N ARG A 40 -8.55 12.12 3.58
CA ARG A 40 -9.87 12.73 3.87
C ARG A 40 -10.34 13.65 2.77
N ARG A 41 -9.45 14.48 2.21
CA ARG A 41 -9.79 15.36 1.07
C ARG A 41 -10.13 14.54 -0.17
N LEU A 42 -9.36 13.49 -0.46
CA LEU A 42 -9.59 12.61 -1.60
C LEU A 42 -10.95 11.89 -1.51
N HIS A 43 -11.30 11.37 -0.33
CA HIS A 43 -12.62 10.77 -0.09
C HIS A 43 -13.76 11.79 -0.19
N ALA A 44 -13.55 13.03 0.26
CA ALA A 44 -14.55 14.08 0.12
C ALA A 44 -14.84 14.43 -1.35
N LEU A 45 -13.82 14.40 -2.21
CA LEU A 45 -14.00 14.57 -3.65
C LEU A 45 -14.81 13.42 -4.26
N ALA A 46 -14.51 12.17 -3.87
CA ALA A 46 -15.24 10.99 -4.35
C ALA A 46 -16.71 10.96 -3.90
N ALA A 47 -17.05 11.53 -2.75
CA ALA A 47 -18.41 11.57 -2.22
C ALA A 47 -19.32 12.60 -2.93
N GLY A 48 -18.75 13.55 -3.68
CA GLY A 48 -19.50 14.57 -4.41
C GLY A 48 -20.13 14.10 -5.73
N SER A 49 -19.87 12.86 -6.17
CA SER A 49 -20.41 12.31 -7.41
C SER A 49 -21.79 11.67 -7.20
N THR A 50 -22.76 12.05 -8.02
CA THR A 50 -24.20 11.80 -7.85
C THR A 50 -24.68 10.36 -8.12
N SER A 51 -23.81 9.44 -8.59
CA SER A 51 -24.27 8.07 -8.95
C SER A 51 -23.20 6.98 -8.76
N VAL A 52 -21.93 7.29 -9.03
CA VAL A 52 -20.79 6.36 -8.83
C VAL A 52 -19.66 7.17 -8.22
N ALA A 53 -19.14 6.73 -7.07
CA ALA A 53 -18.00 7.35 -6.41
C ALA A 53 -16.81 7.42 -7.37
N ALA A 54 -16.56 8.61 -7.91
CA ALA A 54 -15.53 8.85 -8.91
C ALA A 54 -14.75 10.12 -8.59
N ILE A 55 -13.46 10.11 -8.92
CA ILE A 55 -12.59 11.27 -8.74
C ILE A 55 -12.20 11.77 -10.13
N TYR A 56 -12.69 12.94 -10.50
CA TYR A 56 -12.39 13.54 -11.79
C TYR A 56 -11.08 14.33 -11.74
N TRP A 57 -10.38 14.39 -12.88
CA TRP A 57 -9.10 15.10 -12.98
C TRP A 57 -9.22 16.59 -12.61
N LYS A 58 -10.34 17.23 -12.94
CA LYS A 58 -10.62 18.65 -12.64
C LYS A 58 -10.69 18.94 -11.14
N ASP A 59 -11.10 17.96 -10.35
CA ASP A 59 -11.21 18.10 -8.91
C ASP A 59 -9.88 17.81 -8.22
N LEU A 60 -9.11 16.86 -8.77
CA LEU A 60 -7.73 16.61 -8.36
C LEU A 60 -6.81 17.80 -8.63
N GLU A 61 -6.98 18.50 -9.75
CA GLU A 61 -6.18 19.70 -10.06
C GLU A 61 -6.34 20.81 -9.01
N LYS A 62 -7.53 20.91 -8.40
CA LYS A 62 -7.82 21.89 -7.35
C LYS A 62 -7.27 21.48 -5.98
N LEU A 63 -6.82 20.24 -5.83
CA LEU A 63 -6.33 19.72 -4.56
C LEU A 63 -4.97 20.33 -4.23
N ARG A 64 -4.94 21.23 -3.26
CA ARG A 64 -3.68 21.81 -2.76
C ARG A 64 -2.99 20.84 -1.80
N ILE A 65 -1.76 20.49 -2.12
CA ILE A 65 -0.90 19.60 -1.34
C ILE A 65 0.38 20.36 -0.96
N ALA A 66 0.86 20.17 0.26
CA ALA A 66 2.15 20.72 0.68
C ALA A 66 3.27 19.87 0.08
N VAL A 67 4.20 20.53 -0.62
CA VAL A 67 5.36 19.91 -1.26
C VAL A 67 6.62 20.56 -0.65
N PRO A 68 7.26 19.92 0.36
CA PRO A 68 8.49 20.43 0.95
C PRO A 68 9.69 20.22 -0.01
N PRO A 69 10.90 20.69 0.32
CA PRO A 69 12.10 20.44 -0.48
C PRO A 69 12.36 18.96 -0.72
N ILE A 70 13.03 18.64 -1.83
CA ILE A 70 13.22 17.27 -2.29
C ILE A 70 13.91 16.38 -1.25
N GLU A 71 14.86 16.93 -0.50
CA GLU A 71 15.61 16.22 0.54
C GLU A 71 14.69 15.77 1.69
N GLU A 72 13.72 16.59 2.05
CA GLU A 72 12.73 16.26 3.08
C GLU A 72 11.75 15.19 2.56
N GLN A 73 11.30 15.32 1.31
CA GLN A 73 10.46 14.31 0.67
C GLN A 73 11.15 12.93 0.65
N ILE A 74 12.45 12.87 0.34
CA ILE A 74 13.24 11.64 0.34
C ILE A 74 13.26 11.01 1.73
N LYS A 75 13.57 11.79 2.77
CA LYS A 75 13.62 11.30 4.16
C LYS A 75 12.29 10.73 4.61
N ILE A 76 11.19 11.44 4.32
CA ILE A 76 9.83 10.96 4.63
C ILE A 76 9.55 9.64 3.91
N CYS A 77 9.83 9.57 2.61
CA CYS A 77 9.61 8.35 1.83
C CYS A 77 10.45 7.17 2.33
N GLN A 78 11.69 7.40 2.76
CA GLN A 78 12.55 6.35 3.32
C GLN A 78 11.94 5.73 4.57
N VAL A 79 11.49 6.55 5.52
CA VAL A 79 10.84 6.08 6.74
C VAL A 79 9.55 5.32 6.41
N MET A 80 8.73 5.85 5.50
CA MET A 80 7.48 5.17 5.10
C MET A 80 7.75 3.82 4.44
N ARG A 81 8.72 3.74 3.52
CA ARG A 81 9.09 2.48 2.87
C ARG A 81 9.64 1.45 3.87
N GLN A 82 10.45 1.87 4.84
CA GLN A 82 10.95 0.97 5.88
C GLN A 82 9.80 0.34 6.68
N ASN A 83 8.78 1.13 7.01
CA ASN A 83 7.58 0.63 7.69
C ASN A 83 6.79 -0.33 6.79
N ASP A 84 6.59 0.00 5.51
CA ASP A 84 5.92 -0.89 4.55
C ASP A 84 6.65 -2.23 4.44
N THR A 85 7.98 -2.22 4.29
CA THR A 85 8.80 -3.45 4.27
C THR A 85 8.67 -4.25 5.55
N SER A 86 8.66 -3.58 6.71
CA SER A 86 8.51 -4.26 8.00
C SER A 86 7.15 -4.94 8.12
N ILE A 87 6.08 -4.29 7.65
CA ILE A 87 4.73 -4.87 7.63
C ILE A 87 4.68 -6.10 6.72
N THR A 88 5.24 -6.01 5.51
CA THR A 88 5.28 -7.16 4.58
C THR A 88 6.03 -8.34 5.19
N ASN A 89 7.21 -8.10 5.77
CA ASN A 89 7.99 -9.16 6.41
C ASN A 89 7.23 -9.85 7.55
N LEU A 90 6.52 -9.08 8.38
CA LEU A 90 5.70 -9.64 9.46
C LEU A 90 4.50 -10.45 8.92
N GLN A 91 3.89 -10.01 7.82
CA GLN A 91 2.80 -10.75 7.19
C GLN A 91 3.29 -12.08 6.61
N ASP A 92 4.46 -12.08 5.98
CA ASP A 92 5.10 -13.29 5.45
C ASP A 92 5.48 -14.27 6.58
N GLU A 93 6.00 -13.76 7.69
CA GLU A 93 6.30 -14.56 8.88
C GLU A 93 5.05 -15.19 9.49
N ILE A 94 3.96 -14.41 9.62
CA ILE A 94 2.67 -14.93 10.10
C ILE A 94 2.17 -16.05 9.18
N SER A 95 2.22 -15.84 7.86
CA SER A 95 1.79 -16.86 6.88
C SER A 95 2.62 -18.14 7.02
N SER A 96 3.94 -18.03 7.16
CA SER A 96 4.83 -19.18 7.34
C SER A 96 4.53 -19.94 8.65
N LEU A 97 4.29 -19.21 9.75
CA LEU A 97 3.93 -19.82 11.04
C LEU A 97 2.56 -20.51 10.98
N GLU A 98 1.59 -19.95 10.27
CA GLU A 98 0.29 -20.59 10.08
C GLU A 98 0.40 -21.90 9.27
N GLU A 99 1.21 -21.92 8.22
CA GLU A 99 1.49 -23.12 7.45
C GLU A 99 2.21 -24.17 8.29
N MET A 100 3.24 -23.77 9.05
CA MET A 100 3.95 -24.66 9.96
C MET A 100 3.01 -25.24 11.01
N LYS A 101 2.15 -24.42 11.62
CA LYS A 101 1.14 -24.88 12.59
C LYS A 101 0.21 -25.91 11.96
N LYS A 102 -0.29 -25.67 10.74
CA LYS A 102 -1.15 -26.62 10.01
C LYS A 102 -0.42 -27.94 9.75
N GLY A 103 0.83 -27.90 9.30
CA GLY A 103 1.67 -29.08 9.08
C GLY A 103 1.88 -29.89 10.36
N LEU A 104 2.27 -29.22 11.45
CA LEU A 104 2.44 -29.85 12.77
C LEU A 104 1.14 -30.47 13.29
N MET A 105 0.00 -29.77 13.16
CA MET A 105 -1.30 -30.33 13.53
C MET A 105 -1.61 -31.60 12.72
N GLN A 106 -1.32 -31.60 11.42
CA GLN A 106 -1.51 -32.78 10.58
C GLN A 106 -0.63 -33.94 11.03
N ASP A 107 0.64 -33.70 11.34
CA ASP A 107 1.57 -34.73 11.79
C ASP A 107 1.17 -35.32 13.15
N LEU A 108 0.67 -34.48 14.06
CA LEU A 108 0.17 -34.89 15.38
C LEU A 108 -1.14 -35.67 15.29
N LEU A 109 -2.13 -35.16 14.53
CA LEU A 109 -3.47 -35.76 14.42
C LEU A 109 -3.49 -37.03 13.56
N THR A 110 -2.59 -37.14 12.58
CA THR A 110 -2.43 -38.37 11.79
C THR A 110 -1.50 -39.40 12.45
N GLY A 111 -0.88 -39.05 13.59
CA GLY A 111 0.00 -39.95 14.32
C GLY A 111 1.32 -40.26 13.60
N ARG A 112 1.69 -39.49 12.56
CA ARG A 112 3.01 -39.56 11.92
C ARG A 112 4.12 -39.25 12.92
N VAL A 113 3.86 -38.32 13.83
CA VAL A 113 4.75 -37.98 14.94
C VAL A 113 4.02 -38.28 16.25
N ARG A 114 4.54 -39.22 17.04
CA ARG A 114 3.96 -39.53 18.36
C ARG A 114 4.26 -38.44 19.37
N VAL A 115 3.21 -37.96 20.03
CA VAL A 115 3.34 -37.06 21.18
C VAL A 115 3.88 -37.86 22.36
N LYS A 116 5.04 -37.47 22.91
CA LYS A 116 5.51 -38.01 24.19
C LYS A 116 4.60 -37.44 25.27
N GLY A 117 3.94 -38.30 26.04
CA GLY A 117 3.06 -37.89 27.13
C GLY A 117 3.84 -37.02 28.12
N VAL A 118 3.26 -35.89 28.50
CA VAL A 118 3.75 -35.09 29.63
C VAL A 118 3.38 -35.88 30.88
N ALA A 119 4.40 -36.41 31.58
CA ALA A 119 4.27 -37.05 32.88
C ALA A 119 4.16 -36.00 33.99
#